data_AF-A0A1B9GF51-F1
#
_entry.id   AF-A0A1B9GF51-F1
#
_cell.length_a   1.000
_cell.length_b   1.000
_cell.length_c   1.000
_cell.angle_alpha   90.00
_cell.angle_beta   90.00
_cell.angle_gamma   90.00
#
_symmetry.space_group_name_H-M   'P 1'
#
loop_
_entity.id
_entity.type
_entity.pdbx_description
1 polymer ?
#
loop_
_entity_poly.entity_id
_entity_poly.type
_entity_poly.pdbx_seq_one_letter_code
_entity_poly.pdbx_strand_id
1 'polypeptide(L)'
;MAPRPTLLLILSLALVLALPILASSGDRNPTFQHCLKGCQLTYCEPHQPPLPGYLRAFGWTCKENCAYECGHTFTDHIRPGSKAHQFYGKWAFYRLGPFQEPFSILMSLGNLYVNLKGLEQLRRRVRKENGMRSWLTSLGWVQVNTWIWSSVFHARDTPTTERLDYFSATLTISFTLLYTLIRIFHLRTPMSSSRLLIPIAAILAFIVLGHFTYLLSFPLGSFPYGYHTKFNLVLASIHNLLWIAWTLSFKYPYPRMTLLGKTYSFPKPYPPHEPLQQNPKPKEWQTPMILVFLTTCAMGFELFDFSPVFRVIDAHSLWHASTIPLTIAWWHFMVEDTIELEGTMLSARSRPLTQSGNAGEKGEGVEGEGELEVPRTPNFIQIASTPKLSKGLSPGRSPKVDKPE
;
A
#
# COMPACT_ATOMS: atom_id res chain seq x y z
N MET A 1 10.08 40.18 30.07
CA MET A 1 10.02 38.70 30.03
C MET A 1 9.44 38.29 28.70
N ALA A 2 10.27 37.75 27.79
CA ALA A 2 9.78 37.23 26.52
C ALA A 2 8.92 35.97 26.78
N PRO A 3 7.73 35.83 26.17
CA PRO A 3 6.94 34.62 26.31
C PRO A 3 7.76 33.42 25.79
N ARG A 4 7.82 32.35 26.58
CA ARG A 4 8.55 31.13 26.22
C ARG A 4 8.06 30.63 24.85
N PRO A 5 8.95 30.18 23.94
CA PRO A 5 8.58 29.73 22.59
C PRO A 5 7.50 28.63 22.60
N THR A 6 7.43 27.85 23.69
CA THR A 6 6.40 26.84 23.95
C THR A 6 5.00 27.43 24.11
N LEU A 7 4.85 28.61 24.74
CA LEU A 7 3.56 29.26 24.95
C LEU A 7 3.03 29.85 23.64
N LEU A 8 3.92 30.39 22.80
CA LEU A 8 3.58 30.86 21.46
C LEU A 8 3.19 29.69 20.54
N LEU A 9 3.85 28.53 20.68
CA LEU A 9 3.46 27.31 19.96
C LEU A 9 2.09 26.77 20.42
N ILE A 10 1.81 26.81 21.73
CA ILE A 10 0.52 26.37 22.29
C ILE A 10 -0.61 27.33 21.90
N LEU A 11 -0.37 28.65 21.94
CA LEU A 11 -1.35 29.65 21.54
C LEU A 11 -1.61 29.64 20.03
N SER A 12 -0.58 29.45 19.21
CA SER A 12 -0.76 29.27 17.76
C SER A 12 -1.47 27.97 17.42
N LEU A 13 -1.18 26.87 18.11
CA LEU A 13 -1.89 25.60 17.97
C LEU A 13 -3.36 25.73 18.42
N ALA A 14 -3.63 26.43 19.53
CA ALA A 14 -4.98 26.70 20.02
C ALA A 14 -5.77 27.61 19.06
N LEU A 15 -5.12 28.59 18.43
CA LEU A 15 -5.74 29.46 17.43
C LEU A 15 -6.06 28.71 16.12
N VAL A 16 -5.21 27.76 15.73
CA VAL A 16 -5.46 26.85 14.58
C VAL A 16 -6.58 25.86 14.89
N LEU A 17 -6.71 25.41 16.14
CA LEU A 17 -7.79 24.52 16.60
C LEU A 17 -9.15 25.24 16.79
N ALA A 18 -9.14 26.57 16.90
CA ALA A 18 -10.35 27.39 17.03
C ALA A 18 -10.93 27.84 15.68
N LEU A 19 -10.37 27.39 14.56
CA LEU A 19 -10.92 27.69 13.23
C LEU A 19 -12.29 27.00 13.09
N PRO A 20 -13.35 27.75 12.75
CA PRO A 20 -14.65 27.15 12.53
C PRO A 20 -14.57 26.14 11.38
N ILE A 21 -15.14 24.95 11.58
CA ILE A 21 -15.37 23.98 10.51
C ILE A 21 -16.49 24.55 9.65
N LEU A 22 -16.11 25.38 8.69
CA LEU A 22 -17.06 25.98 7.77
C LEU A 22 -17.48 24.92 6.76
N ALA A 23 -18.78 24.85 6.49
CA ALA A 23 -19.29 24.14 5.32
C ALA A 23 -18.57 24.63 4.04
N SER A 24 -18.58 23.81 3.01
CA SER A 24 -17.85 24.12 1.80
C SER A 24 -18.26 25.48 1.24
N SER A 25 -17.33 26.16 0.57
CA SER A 25 -17.58 27.52 0.10
C SER A 25 -18.75 27.60 -0.89
N GLY A 26 -18.99 26.54 -1.68
CA GLY A 26 -20.16 26.43 -2.56
C GLY A 26 -21.46 26.25 -1.78
N ASP A 27 -21.45 25.47 -0.69
CA ASP A 27 -22.62 25.25 0.16
C ASP A 27 -23.13 26.55 0.80
N ARG A 28 -22.24 27.51 1.04
CA ARG A 28 -22.60 28.81 1.61
C ARG A 28 -22.99 29.84 0.56
N ASN A 29 -22.87 29.52 -0.73
CA ASN A 29 -23.12 30.47 -1.80
C ASN A 29 -24.65 30.66 -2.02
N PRO A 30 -25.17 31.90 -1.96
CA PRO A 30 -26.60 32.16 -2.15
C PRO A 30 -27.15 31.69 -3.49
N THR A 31 -26.35 31.75 -4.56
CA THR A 31 -26.75 31.31 -5.91
C THR A 31 -26.97 29.81 -5.95
N PHE A 32 -26.05 29.04 -5.35
CA PHE A 32 -26.18 27.60 -5.23
C PHE A 32 -27.38 27.22 -4.37
N GLN A 33 -27.55 27.87 -3.21
CA GLN A 33 -28.70 27.61 -2.32
C GLN A 33 -30.04 27.94 -2.96
N HIS A 34 -30.12 29.02 -3.76
CA HIS A 34 -31.32 29.37 -4.50
C HIS A 34 -31.67 28.32 -5.56
N CYS A 35 -30.68 27.88 -6.36
CA CYS A 35 -30.85 26.79 -7.31
C CYS A 35 -31.33 25.51 -6.61
N LEU A 36 -30.66 25.12 -5.52
CA LEU A 36 -30.96 23.89 -4.79
C LEU A 36 -32.40 23.88 -4.28
N LYS A 37 -32.85 24.97 -3.67
CA LYS A 37 -34.24 25.11 -3.19
C LYS A 37 -35.24 25.05 -4.34
N GLY A 38 -34.98 25.77 -5.43
CA GLY A 38 -35.84 25.77 -6.62
C GLY A 38 -35.96 24.38 -7.26
N CYS A 39 -34.84 23.70 -7.44
CA CYS A 39 -34.82 22.33 -7.97
C CYS A 39 -35.61 21.35 -7.09
N GLN A 40 -35.40 21.42 -5.77
CA GLN A 40 -36.10 20.51 -4.85
C GLN A 40 -37.61 20.72 -4.84
N LEU A 41 -38.09 21.96 -4.87
CA LEU A 41 -39.52 22.27 -4.95
C LEU A 41 -40.12 21.85 -6.29
N THR A 42 -39.36 21.98 -7.38
CA THR A 42 -39.88 21.68 -8.73
C THR A 42 -39.91 20.18 -9.00
N TYR A 43 -38.89 19.43 -8.58
CA TYR A 43 -38.65 18.06 -9.04
C TYR A 43 -38.72 16.98 -7.96
N CYS A 44 -38.72 17.34 -6.67
CA CYS A 44 -38.68 16.35 -5.58
C CYS A 44 -40.00 16.19 -4.83
N GLU A 45 -41.08 16.84 -5.26
CA GLU A 45 -42.41 16.62 -4.69
C GLU A 45 -42.97 15.23 -5.08
N PRO A 46 -43.83 14.61 -4.24
CA PRO A 46 -44.34 13.24 -4.49
C PRO A 46 -45.09 13.03 -5.81
N HIS A 47 -45.64 14.10 -6.39
CA HIS A 47 -46.37 14.06 -7.66
C HIS A 47 -45.46 14.11 -8.89
N GLN A 48 -44.17 14.40 -8.72
CA GLN A 48 -43.20 14.47 -9.81
C GLN A 48 -42.75 13.08 -10.25
N PRO A 49 -42.36 12.90 -11.53
CA PRO A 49 -41.81 11.65 -11.99
C PRO A 49 -40.54 11.31 -11.20
N PRO A 50 -40.38 10.05 -10.76
CA PRO A 50 -39.20 9.66 -9.99
C PRO A 50 -37.94 9.76 -10.86
N LEU A 51 -36.78 9.87 -10.20
CA LEU A 51 -35.49 9.77 -10.89
C LEU A 51 -35.42 8.51 -11.76
N PRO A 52 -34.66 8.58 -12.89
CA PRO A 52 -34.40 7.42 -13.73
C PRO A 52 -34.01 6.17 -12.93
N GLY A 53 -34.53 5.01 -13.33
CA GLY A 53 -34.39 3.75 -12.57
C GLY A 53 -32.94 3.37 -12.25
N TYR A 54 -32.00 3.66 -13.16
CA TYR A 54 -30.58 3.37 -12.96
C TYR A 54 -29.95 4.22 -11.82
N LEU A 55 -30.41 5.44 -11.59
CA LEU A 55 -29.95 6.27 -10.47
C LEU A 55 -30.53 5.77 -9.14
N ARG A 56 -31.82 5.46 -9.14
CA ARG A 56 -32.50 4.92 -7.96
C ARG A 56 -31.94 3.57 -7.53
N ALA A 57 -31.60 2.70 -8.49
CA ALA A 57 -30.96 1.42 -8.22
C ALA A 57 -29.62 1.55 -7.49
N PHE A 58 -28.90 2.66 -7.71
CA PHE A 58 -27.64 2.99 -7.02
C PHE A 58 -27.83 3.97 -5.84
N GLY A 59 -29.07 4.09 -5.34
CA GLY A 59 -29.38 4.82 -4.11
C GLY A 59 -29.29 6.34 -4.24
N TRP A 60 -29.31 6.91 -5.45
CA TRP A 60 -29.39 8.36 -5.62
C TRP A 60 -30.78 8.89 -5.25
N THR A 61 -30.81 9.93 -4.43
CA THR A 61 -32.03 10.65 -4.07
C THR A 61 -32.23 11.87 -4.96
N CYS A 62 -33.48 12.35 -5.05
CA CYS A 62 -33.79 13.57 -5.80
C CYS A 62 -33.01 14.78 -5.28
N LYS A 63 -32.83 14.89 -3.95
CA LYS A 63 -32.07 15.98 -3.33
C LYS A 63 -30.61 15.98 -3.75
N GLU A 64 -29.97 14.80 -3.79
CA GLU A 64 -28.58 14.67 -4.26
C GLU A 64 -28.46 14.95 -5.75
N ASN A 65 -29.44 14.53 -6.56
CA ASN A 65 -29.45 14.87 -7.98
C ASN A 65 -29.60 16.39 -8.20
N CYS A 66 -30.45 17.06 -7.43
CA CYS A 66 -30.54 18.52 -7.46
C CYS A 66 -29.22 19.20 -7.05
N ALA A 67 -28.55 18.70 -6.01
CA ALA A 67 -27.24 19.21 -5.61
C ALA A 67 -26.19 19.04 -6.72
N TYR A 68 -26.21 17.89 -7.40
CA TYR A 68 -25.38 17.62 -8.56
C TYR A 68 -25.62 18.63 -9.70
N GLU A 69 -26.86 18.77 -10.17
CA GLU A 69 -27.20 19.67 -11.28
C GLU A 69 -26.89 21.13 -10.95
N CYS A 70 -27.23 21.58 -9.73
CA CYS A 70 -26.94 22.94 -9.29
C CYS A 70 -25.44 23.22 -9.13
N GLY A 71 -24.66 22.24 -8.66
CA GLY A 71 -23.20 22.37 -8.55
C GLY A 71 -22.55 22.52 -9.92
N HIS A 72 -23.00 21.75 -10.92
CA HIS A 72 -22.56 21.88 -12.31
C HIS A 72 -22.97 23.21 -12.92
N THR A 73 -24.25 23.55 -12.84
CA THR A 73 -24.78 24.83 -13.35
C THR A 73 -24.02 26.02 -12.75
N PHE A 74 -23.77 26.01 -11.45
CA PHE A 74 -22.99 27.06 -10.79
C PHE A 74 -21.57 27.14 -11.35
N THR A 75 -20.90 25.99 -11.48
CA THR A 75 -19.50 25.97 -11.93
C THR A 75 -19.37 26.35 -13.41
N ASP A 76 -20.39 26.10 -14.23
CA ASP A 76 -20.40 26.47 -15.65
C ASP A 76 -20.65 27.98 -15.87
N HIS A 77 -21.35 28.63 -14.94
CA HIS A 77 -21.71 30.05 -15.04
C HIS A 77 -20.85 30.97 -14.16
N ILE A 78 -19.83 30.42 -13.49
CA ILE A 78 -18.91 31.24 -12.70
C ILE A 78 -18.06 32.12 -13.61
N ARG A 79 -17.83 33.38 -13.22
CA ARG A 79 -17.07 34.33 -14.05
C ARG A 79 -15.64 33.82 -14.27
N PRO A 80 -15.08 33.95 -15.49
CA PRO A 80 -13.68 33.62 -15.75
C PRO A 80 -12.74 34.30 -14.74
N GLY A 81 -11.80 33.54 -14.17
CA GLY A 81 -10.88 34.01 -13.12
C GLY A 81 -11.42 33.94 -11.68
N SER A 82 -12.68 33.54 -11.49
CA SER A 82 -13.21 33.27 -10.15
C SER A 82 -12.64 31.99 -9.57
N LYS A 83 -12.57 31.91 -8.24
CA LYS A 83 -12.14 30.70 -7.53
C LYS A 83 -13.17 29.58 -7.73
N ALA A 84 -12.70 28.37 -8.03
CA ALA A 84 -13.57 27.19 -8.06
C ALA A 84 -14.12 26.88 -6.65
N HIS A 85 -15.32 26.33 -6.60
CA HIS A 85 -16.00 26.00 -5.36
C HIS A 85 -16.25 24.50 -5.25
N GLN A 86 -16.11 23.99 -4.03
CA GLN A 86 -16.58 22.66 -3.65
C GLN A 86 -18.01 22.75 -3.10
N PHE A 87 -18.77 21.68 -3.27
CA PHE A 87 -20.14 21.50 -2.80
C PHE A 87 -20.18 20.20 -1.99
N TYR A 88 -20.63 20.28 -0.74
CA TYR A 88 -20.64 19.17 0.21
C TYR A 88 -19.29 18.45 0.33
N GLY A 89 -18.21 19.24 0.33
CA GLY A 89 -16.83 18.73 0.43
C GLY A 89 -16.28 18.11 -0.86
N LYS A 90 -17.00 18.21 -1.99
CA LYS A 90 -16.58 17.64 -3.28
C LYS A 90 -16.54 18.66 -4.40
N TRP A 91 -15.72 18.38 -5.39
CA TRP A 91 -15.75 19.11 -6.64
C TRP A 91 -16.93 18.69 -7.52
N ALA A 92 -17.33 19.55 -8.46
CA ALA A 92 -18.40 19.25 -9.41
C ALA A 92 -17.89 18.29 -10.52
N PHE A 93 -17.90 16.98 -10.22
CA PHE A 93 -17.46 15.91 -11.12
C PHE A 93 -18.52 15.52 -12.16
N TYR A 94 -18.11 15.23 -13.39
CA TYR A 94 -18.98 14.51 -14.33
C TYR A 94 -19.09 13.05 -13.92
N ARG A 95 -20.33 12.62 -13.71
CA ARG A 95 -20.65 11.23 -13.38
C ARG A 95 -20.78 10.40 -14.65
N LEU A 96 -20.48 9.11 -14.57
CA LEU A 96 -20.74 8.15 -15.65
C LEU A 96 -21.98 7.32 -15.28
N GLY A 97 -23.15 7.69 -15.80
CA GLY A 97 -24.41 7.08 -15.36
C GLY A 97 -24.63 7.29 -13.85
N PRO A 98 -24.73 6.23 -13.02
CA PRO A 98 -24.84 6.37 -11.57
C PRO A 98 -23.50 6.53 -10.85
N PHE A 99 -22.36 6.37 -11.54
CA PHE A 99 -21.04 6.35 -10.92
C PHE A 99 -20.47 7.76 -10.73
N GLN A 100 -20.22 8.13 -9.47
CA GLN A 100 -19.91 9.50 -9.09
C GLN A 100 -18.53 9.99 -9.57
N GLU A 101 -17.48 9.19 -9.39
CA GLU A 101 -16.09 9.59 -9.67
C GLU A 101 -15.41 8.55 -10.59
N PRO A 102 -15.71 8.54 -11.91
CA PRO A 102 -15.34 7.44 -12.80
C PRO A 102 -13.83 7.19 -12.92
N PHE A 103 -13.01 8.23 -12.84
CA PHE A 103 -11.56 8.08 -12.92
C PHE A 103 -10.95 7.54 -11.62
N SER A 104 -11.43 7.99 -10.45
CA SER A 104 -11.07 7.40 -9.15
C SER A 104 -11.39 5.91 -9.11
N ILE A 105 -12.58 5.50 -9.58
CA ILE A 105 -12.97 4.09 -9.69
C ILE A 105 -11.98 3.32 -10.57
N LEU A 106 -11.65 3.84 -11.77
CA LEU A 106 -10.72 3.18 -12.68
C LEU A 106 -9.34 2.98 -12.06
N MET A 107 -8.81 4.00 -11.37
CA MET A 107 -7.50 3.92 -10.72
C MET A 107 -7.51 2.98 -9.50
N SER A 108 -8.61 2.94 -8.73
CA SER A 108 -8.80 1.95 -7.65
C SER A 108 -8.86 0.52 -8.19
N LEU A 109 -9.57 0.28 -9.30
CA LEU A 109 -9.59 -1.02 -9.98
C LEU A 109 -8.21 -1.40 -10.55
N GLY A 110 -7.42 -0.42 -11.02
CA GLY A 110 -6.03 -0.63 -11.42
C GLY A 110 -5.17 -1.15 -10.27
N ASN A 111 -5.27 -0.54 -9.10
CA ASN A 111 -4.58 -1.01 -7.90
C ASN A 111 -5.07 -2.39 -7.43
N LEU A 112 -6.39 -2.65 -7.51
CA LEU A 112 -6.96 -3.97 -7.23
C LEU A 112 -6.32 -5.04 -8.13
N TYR A 113 -6.26 -4.78 -9.44
CA TYR A 113 -5.66 -5.68 -10.42
C TYR A 113 -4.18 -5.97 -10.12
N VAL A 114 -3.39 -4.93 -9.83
CA VAL A 114 -1.97 -5.10 -9.49
C VAL A 114 -1.80 -5.95 -8.24
N ASN A 115 -2.62 -5.77 -7.20
CA ASN A 115 -2.52 -6.59 -5.99
C ASN A 115 -2.89 -8.06 -6.23
N LEU A 116 -3.88 -8.32 -7.09
CA LEU A 116 -4.20 -9.69 -7.52
C LEU A 116 -3.03 -10.33 -8.29
N LYS A 117 -2.37 -9.56 -9.17
CA LYS A 117 -1.16 -10.02 -9.87
C LYS A 117 0.03 -10.23 -8.94
N GLY A 118 0.21 -9.38 -7.95
CA GLY A 118 1.21 -9.57 -6.89
C GLY A 118 0.98 -10.86 -6.10
N LEU A 119 -0.26 -11.14 -5.71
CA LEU A 119 -0.65 -12.40 -5.07
C LEU A 119 -0.38 -13.63 -5.96
N GLU A 120 -0.67 -13.54 -7.26
CA GLU A 120 -0.37 -14.58 -8.24
C GLU A 120 1.14 -14.85 -8.34
N GLN A 121 1.95 -13.79 -8.43
CA GLN A 121 3.42 -13.87 -8.46
C GLN A 121 3.97 -14.47 -7.16
N LEU A 122 3.52 -14.02 -6.00
CA LEU A 122 3.91 -14.56 -4.70
C LEU A 122 3.65 -16.06 -4.62
N ARG A 123 2.45 -16.50 -5.01
CA ARG A 123 2.06 -17.92 -4.94
C ARG A 123 2.89 -18.82 -5.86
N ARG A 124 3.32 -18.29 -7.01
CA ARG A 124 4.14 -19.01 -8.01
C ARG A 124 5.61 -19.09 -7.62
N ARG A 125 6.17 -18.01 -7.09
CA ARG A 125 7.63 -17.86 -6.92
C ARG A 125 8.13 -18.22 -5.53
N VAL A 126 7.32 -18.00 -4.49
CA VAL A 126 7.71 -18.26 -3.10
C VAL A 126 7.19 -19.62 -2.65
N ARG A 127 8.04 -20.44 -2.04
CA ARG A 127 7.70 -21.79 -1.56
C ARG A 127 6.59 -21.77 -0.51
N LYS A 128 5.82 -22.86 -0.39
CA LYS A 128 4.74 -22.98 0.61
C LYS A 128 5.30 -23.07 2.03
N GLU A 129 6.49 -23.62 2.20
CA GLU A 129 7.16 -23.78 3.49
C GLU A 129 7.75 -22.46 4.01
N ASN A 130 7.95 -21.47 3.11
CA ASN A 130 8.50 -20.18 3.48
C ASN A 130 7.56 -19.45 4.43
N GLY A 131 8.02 -19.23 5.66
CA GLY A 131 7.24 -18.63 6.72
C GLY A 131 6.76 -17.19 6.49
N MET A 132 7.33 -16.46 5.53
CA MET A 132 6.92 -15.10 5.16
C MET A 132 5.74 -15.09 4.19
N ARG A 133 5.56 -16.17 3.42
CA ARG A 133 4.55 -16.27 2.36
C ARG A 133 3.14 -16.04 2.88
N SER A 134 2.80 -16.56 4.06
CA SER A 134 1.46 -16.39 4.65
C SER A 134 1.18 -14.92 4.98
N TRP A 135 2.16 -14.20 5.53
CA TRP A 135 2.02 -12.79 5.87
C TRP A 135 1.89 -11.90 4.65
N LEU A 136 2.66 -12.15 3.60
CA LEU A 136 2.51 -11.45 2.32
C LEU A 136 1.18 -11.78 1.63
N THR A 137 0.70 -13.02 1.75
CA THR A 137 -0.62 -13.41 1.22
C THR A 137 -1.73 -12.66 1.95
N SER A 138 -1.66 -12.56 3.28
CA SER A 138 -2.60 -11.77 4.07
C SER A 138 -2.54 -10.30 3.72
N LEU A 139 -1.35 -9.70 3.58
CA LEU A 139 -1.18 -8.31 3.15
C LEU A 139 -1.85 -8.07 1.80
N GLY A 140 -1.65 -8.96 0.82
CA GLY A 140 -2.28 -8.83 -0.49
C GLY A 140 -3.81 -8.90 -0.44
N TRP A 141 -4.39 -9.73 0.43
CA TRP A 141 -5.85 -9.76 0.61
C TRP A 141 -6.40 -8.52 1.32
N VAL A 142 -5.67 -7.97 2.29
CA VAL A 142 -6.02 -6.68 2.92
C VAL A 142 -6.02 -5.57 1.86
N GLN A 143 -5.00 -5.51 1.01
CA GLN A 143 -4.93 -4.57 -0.10
C GLN A 143 -6.10 -4.73 -1.08
N VAL A 144 -6.43 -5.98 -1.47
CA VAL A 144 -7.59 -6.28 -2.32
C VAL A 144 -8.88 -5.73 -1.71
N ASN A 145 -9.11 -5.94 -0.40
CA ASN A 145 -10.26 -5.40 0.30
C ASN A 145 -10.28 -3.85 0.27
N THR A 146 -9.15 -3.19 0.50
CA THR A 146 -9.04 -1.72 0.39
C THR A 146 -9.45 -1.21 -0.97
N TRP A 147 -8.91 -1.78 -2.05
CA TRP A 147 -9.20 -1.28 -3.39
C TRP A 147 -10.62 -1.62 -3.87
N ILE A 148 -11.23 -2.68 -3.35
CA ILE A 148 -12.68 -2.94 -3.53
C ILE A 148 -13.48 -1.82 -2.87
N TRP A 149 -13.27 -1.54 -1.58
CA TRP A 149 -14.07 -0.54 -0.87
C TRP A 149 -13.83 0.88 -1.38
N SER A 150 -12.61 1.21 -1.78
CA SER A 150 -12.31 2.47 -2.48
C SER A 150 -13.10 2.58 -3.79
N SER A 151 -13.12 1.52 -4.61
CA SER A 151 -13.91 1.52 -5.85
C SER A 151 -15.42 1.69 -5.58
N VAL A 152 -15.94 1.06 -4.53
CA VAL A 152 -17.35 1.17 -4.13
C VAL A 152 -17.68 2.57 -3.61
N PHE A 153 -16.78 3.17 -2.83
CA PHE A 153 -16.95 4.53 -2.30
C PHE A 153 -16.97 5.58 -3.41
N HIS A 154 -16.01 5.54 -4.34
CA HIS A 154 -15.99 6.45 -5.49
C HIS A 154 -17.11 6.21 -6.50
N ALA A 155 -17.64 4.97 -6.55
CA ALA A 155 -18.85 4.67 -7.31
C ALA A 155 -20.07 5.37 -6.68
N ARG A 156 -20.24 5.21 -5.37
CA ARG A 156 -21.34 5.81 -4.63
C ARG A 156 -20.94 6.15 -3.20
N ASP A 157 -20.86 7.44 -2.93
CA ASP A 157 -20.58 7.96 -1.61
C ASP A 157 -21.83 7.93 -0.73
N THR A 158 -21.75 7.18 0.36
CA THR A 158 -22.73 7.12 1.44
C THR A 158 -21.96 7.02 2.76
N PRO A 159 -22.58 7.35 3.91
CA PRO A 159 -21.93 7.18 5.22
C PRO A 159 -21.39 5.77 5.50
N THR A 160 -21.97 4.74 4.87
CA THR A 160 -21.52 3.36 5.03
C THR A 160 -20.31 3.06 4.15
N THR A 161 -20.36 3.43 2.86
CA THR A 161 -19.25 3.21 1.92
C THR A 161 -18.04 4.03 2.29
N GLU A 162 -18.24 5.26 2.78
CA GLU A 162 -17.23 6.12 3.40
C GLU A 162 -16.48 5.37 4.52
N ARG A 163 -17.20 4.88 5.53
CA ARG A 163 -16.56 4.17 6.66
C ARG A 163 -15.78 2.95 6.21
N LEU A 164 -16.33 2.17 5.28
CA LEU A 164 -15.71 0.94 4.83
C LEU A 164 -14.44 1.20 4.02
N ASP A 165 -14.40 2.27 3.23
CA ASP A 165 -13.18 2.70 2.54
C ASP A 165 -12.11 3.13 3.56
N TYR A 166 -12.43 4.07 4.44
CA TYR A 166 -11.49 4.57 5.45
C TYR A 166 -10.99 3.48 6.42
N PHE A 167 -11.86 2.55 6.85
CA PHE A 167 -11.45 1.43 7.69
C PHE A 167 -10.52 0.48 6.92
N SER A 168 -10.83 0.22 5.65
CA SER A 168 -9.98 -0.61 4.81
C SER A 168 -8.63 0.03 4.53
N ALA A 169 -8.57 1.36 4.35
CA ALA A 169 -7.32 2.09 4.24
C ALA A 169 -6.48 1.99 5.53
N THR A 170 -7.10 2.17 6.71
CA THR A 170 -6.41 1.97 8.00
C THR A 170 -5.91 0.54 8.18
N LEU A 171 -6.69 -0.47 7.79
CA LEU A 171 -6.25 -1.87 7.85
C LEU A 171 -5.00 -2.09 6.98
N THR A 172 -4.97 -1.52 5.77
CA THR A 172 -3.80 -1.57 4.90
C THR A 172 -2.58 -0.93 5.56
N ILE A 173 -2.68 0.31 6.04
CA ILE A 173 -1.56 1.02 6.68
C ILE A 173 -1.05 0.26 7.92
N SER A 174 -1.98 -0.29 8.70
CA SER A 174 -1.64 -1.03 9.91
C SER A 174 -0.98 -2.37 9.57
N PHE A 175 -1.48 -3.09 8.56
CA PHE A 175 -0.93 -4.39 8.17
C PHE A 175 0.42 -4.24 7.45
N THR A 176 0.64 -3.19 6.65
CA THR A 176 1.96 -2.89 6.06
C THR A 176 2.97 -2.53 7.15
N LEU A 177 2.57 -1.76 8.17
CA LEU A 177 3.39 -1.52 9.36
C LEU A 177 3.70 -2.83 10.09
N LEU A 178 2.72 -3.70 10.31
CA LEU A 178 2.94 -5.01 10.92
C LEU A 178 3.95 -5.84 10.12
N TYR A 179 3.78 -5.94 8.80
CA TYR A 179 4.72 -6.65 7.94
C TYR A 179 6.14 -6.06 8.02
N THR A 180 6.25 -4.74 8.09
CA THR A 180 7.52 -4.03 8.26
C THR A 180 8.20 -4.40 9.57
N LEU A 181 7.45 -4.42 10.67
CA LEU A 181 7.95 -4.88 11.98
C LEU A 181 8.39 -6.34 11.92
N ILE A 182 7.59 -7.20 11.27
CA ILE A 182 7.89 -8.62 11.10
C ILE A 182 9.23 -8.81 10.37
N ARG A 183 9.41 -8.12 9.25
CA ARG A 183 10.56 -8.27 8.38
C ARG A 183 11.84 -7.66 8.95
N ILE A 184 11.77 -6.47 9.54
CA ILE A 184 12.95 -5.74 10.03
C ILE A 184 13.45 -6.31 11.34
N PHE A 185 12.56 -6.69 12.25
CA PHE A 185 12.91 -7.24 13.56
C PHE A 185 12.95 -8.77 13.58
N HIS A 186 12.86 -9.42 12.42
CA HIS A 186 12.90 -10.88 12.27
C HIS A 186 11.88 -11.60 13.16
N LEU A 187 10.69 -11.02 13.34
CA LEU A 187 9.63 -11.65 14.14
C LEU A 187 9.12 -12.93 13.48
N ARG A 188 9.18 -12.95 12.15
CA ARG A 188 9.06 -14.12 11.30
C ARG A 188 10.17 -14.05 10.27
N THR A 189 10.79 -15.18 9.99
CA THR A 189 11.69 -15.37 8.86
C THR A 189 11.16 -16.54 8.01
N PRO A 190 11.76 -16.84 6.85
CA PRO A 190 11.40 -18.01 6.07
C PRO A 190 11.45 -19.32 6.86
N MET A 191 12.32 -19.43 7.87
CA MET A 191 12.59 -20.70 8.57
C MET A 191 12.25 -20.68 10.07
N SER A 192 12.13 -19.51 10.69
CA SER A 192 11.97 -19.37 12.14
C SER A 192 10.92 -18.33 12.51
N SER A 193 10.41 -18.43 13.75
CA SER A 193 9.44 -17.49 14.32
C SER A 193 9.91 -17.04 15.68
N SER A 194 9.81 -15.75 15.96
CA SER A 194 9.99 -15.19 17.30
C SER A 194 8.73 -15.37 18.13
N ARG A 195 8.90 -15.55 19.45
CA ARG A 195 7.80 -15.53 20.43
C ARG A 195 7.12 -14.16 20.54
N LEU A 196 7.79 -13.10 20.08
CA LEU A 196 7.28 -11.73 20.11
C LEU A 196 6.29 -11.41 18.97
N LEU A 197 6.16 -12.28 17.97
CA LEU A 197 5.29 -12.05 16.82
C LEU A 197 3.82 -11.83 17.21
N ILE A 198 3.25 -12.78 17.98
CA ILE A 198 1.86 -12.75 18.43
C ILE A 198 1.57 -11.53 19.32
N PRO A 199 2.35 -11.24 20.39
CA PRO A 199 2.06 -10.09 21.24
C PRO A 199 2.18 -8.76 20.49
N ILE A 200 3.15 -8.59 19.59
CA ILE A 200 3.27 -7.36 18.79
C ILE A 200 2.07 -7.20 17.85
N ALA A 201 1.67 -8.27 17.17
CA ALA A 201 0.48 -8.26 16.31
C ALA A 201 -0.79 -7.96 17.11
N ALA A 202 -0.94 -8.54 18.32
CA ALA A 202 -2.09 -8.32 19.19
C ALA A 202 -2.15 -6.87 19.71
N ILE A 203 -1.01 -6.28 20.08
CA ILE A 203 -0.93 -4.87 20.51
C ILE A 203 -1.38 -3.95 19.37
N LEU A 204 -0.86 -4.16 18.15
CA LEU A 204 -1.25 -3.35 17.01
C LEU A 204 -2.74 -3.53 16.66
N ALA A 205 -3.24 -4.77 16.69
CA ALA A 205 -4.66 -5.06 16.48
C ALA A 205 -5.55 -4.38 17.53
N PHE A 206 -5.12 -4.37 18.80
CA PHE A 206 -5.83 -3.68 19.87
C PHE A 206 -5.90 -2.15 19.63
N ILE A 207 -4.80 -1.54 19.21
CA ILE A 207 -4.76 -0.11 18.86
C ILE A 207 -5.73 0.20 17.72
N VAL A 208 -5.72 -0.62 16.65
CA VAL A 208 -6.61 -0.43 15.48
C VAL A 208 -8.07 -0.67 15.85
N LEU A 209 -8.37 -1.67 16.66
CA LEU A 209 -9.74 -1.95 17.12
C LEU A 209 -10.27 -0.83 18.02
N GLY A 210 -9.42 -0.28 18.90
CA GLY A 210 -9.75 0.90 19.69
C GLY A 210 -10.07 2.12 18.81
N HIS A 211 -9.25 2.36 17.78
CA HIS A 211 -9.50 3.40 16.78
C HIS A 211 -10.83 3.20 16.04
N PHE A 212 -11.15 1.99 15.58
CA PHE A 212 -12.43 1.71 14.93
C PHE A 212 -13.61 1.87 15.87
N THR A 213 -13.48 1.43 17.12
CA THR A 213 -14.52 1.61 18.15
C THR A 213 -14.78 3.10 18.39
N TYR A 214 -13.72 3.92 18.45
CA TYR A 214 -13.84 5.37 18.56
C TYR A 214 -14.54 5.99 17.34
N LEU A 215 -14.16 5.62 16.12
CA LEU A 215 -14.83 6.14 14.91
C LEU A 215 -16.30 5.71 14.81
N LEU A 216 -16.61 4.48 15.22
CA LEU A 216 -17.99 3.96 15.25
C LEU A 216 -18.86 4.63 16.32
N SER A 217 -18.26 5.28 17.32
CA SER A 217 -19.01 6.03 18.34
C SER A 217 -19.68 7.31 17.80
N PHE A 218 -19.24 7.81 16.64
CA PHE A 218 -19.87 8.94 15.96
C PHE A 218 -21.10 8.47 15.16
N PRO A 219 -22.15 9.29 15.02
CA PRO A 219 -23.28 9.01 14.14
C PRO A 219 -22.86 8.85 12.67
N LEU A 220 -23.66 8.13 11.88
CA LEU A 220 -23.48 8.05 10.42
C LEU A 220 -23.61 9.46 9.83
N GLY A 221 -22.68 9.82 8.94
CA GLY A 221 -22.61 11.15 8.30
C GLY A 221 -21.77 12.18 9.07
N SER A 222 -21.25 11.84 10.24
CA SER A 222 -20.41 12.72 11.07
C SER A 222 -19.00 12.14 11.28
N PHE A 223 -18.33 11.74 10.20
CA PHE A 223 -17.01 11.09 10.27
C PHE A 223 -15.92 12.09 10.72
N PRO A 224 -15.12 11.80 11.76
CA PRO A 224 -14.11 12.73 12.27
C PRO A 224 -12.80 12.65 11.46
N TYR A 225 -12.82 13.16 10.22
CA TYR A 225 -11.69 13.08 9.27
C TYR A 225 -10.36 13.56 9.84
N GLY A 226 -10.37 14.68 10.58
CA GLY A 226 -9.15 15.26 11.13
C GLY A 226 -8.45 14.37 12.16
N TYR A 227 -9.21 13.63 12.97
CA TYR A 227 -8.65 12.61 13.87
C TYR A 227 -8.15 11.40 13.08
N HIS A 228 -8.99 10.88 12.18
CA HIS A 228 -8.68 9.69 11.37
C HIS A 228 -7.39 9.85 10.57
N THR A 229 -7.23 11.01 9.92
CA THR A 229 -6.04 11.34 9.11
C THR A 229 -4.79 11.37 9.99
N LYS A 230 -4.85 12.00 11.17
CA LYS A 230 -3.70 12.04 12.11
C LYS A 230 -3.30 10.64 12.59
N PHE A 231 -4.28 9.79 12.91
CA PHE A 231 -4.01 8.42 13.34
C PHE A 231 -3.25 7.63 12.26
N ASN A 232 -3.75 7.64 11.02
CA ASN A 232 -3.09 6.95 9.91
C ASN A 232 -1.73 7.55 9.56
N LEU A 233 -1.59 8.88 9.64
CA LEU A 233 -0.31 9.56 9.40
C LEU A 233 0.77 9.11 10.39
N VAL A 234 0.43 8.90 11.66
CA VAL A 234 1.38 8.38 12.66
C VAL A 234 1.84 6.96 12.30
N LEU A 235 0.92 6.05 12.00
CA LEU A 235 1.25 4.68 11.62
C LEU A 235 2.11 4.63 10.34
N ALA A 236 1.73 5.40 9.32
CA ALA A 236 2.46 5.51 8.06
C ALA A 236 3.86 6.13 8.27
N SER A 237 3.98 7.12 9.16
CA SER A 237 5.29 7.73 9.48
C SER A 237 6.24 6.72 10.13
N ILE A 238 5.74 5.90 11.06
CA ILE A 238 6.54 4.83 11.67
C ILE A 238 6.98 3.82 10.61
N HIS A 239 6.07 3.38 9.75
CA HIS A 239 6.37 2.47 8.63
C HIS A 239 7.48 3.04 7.73
N ASN A 240 7.35 4.30 7.32
CA ASN A 240 8.32 4.98 6.45
C ASN A 240 9.70 5.10 7.12
N LEU A 241 9.74 5.56 8.38
CA LEU A 241 10.99 5.71 9.13
C LEU A 241 11.72 4.37 9.31
N LEU A 242 10.98 3.28 9.52
CA LEU A 242 11.56 1.95 9.65
C LEU A 242 12.22 1.48 8.34
N TRP A 243 11.59 1.65 7.18
CA TRP A 243 12.18 1.29 5.89
C TRP A 243 13.38 2.17 5.50
N ILE A 244 13.34 3.46 5.85
CA ILE A 244 14.49 4.36 5.73
C ILE A 244 15.63 3.85 6.61
N ALA A 245 15.37 3.54 7.88
CA ALA A 245 16.38 3.02 8.81
C ALA A 245 16.95 1.68 8.34
N TRP A 246 16.09 0.77 7.86
CA TRP A 246 16.51 -0.51 7.28
C TRP A 246 17.47 -0.32 6.10
N THR A 247 17.14 0.58 5.18
CA THR A 247 17.98 0.88 4.01
C THR A 247 19.31 1.50 4.42
N LEU A 248 19.29 2.45 5.36
CA LEU A 248 20.50 3.13 5.85
C LEU A 248 21.43 2.19 6.63
N SER A 249 20.90 1.12 7.24
CA SER A 249 21.67 0.13 7.99
C SER A 249 22.76 -0.56 7.16
N PHE A 250 22.58 -0.63 5.83
CA PHE A 250 23.57 -1.20 4.93
C PHE A 250 24.72 -0.24 4.60
N LYS A 251 24.55 1.06 4.85
CA LYS A 251 25.55 2.10 4.54
C LYS A 251 26.23 2.65 5.78
N TYR A 252 25.48 2.78 6.88
CA TYR A 252 25.95 3.41 8.10
C TYR A 252 25.90 2.44 9.29
N PRO A 253 26.97 2.33 10.10
CA PRO A 253 26.92 1.54 11.32
C PRO A 253 26.02 2.24 12.35
N TYR A 254 24.96 1.58 12.79
CA TYR A 254 24.11 2.09 13.87
C TYR A 254 24.80 1.97 15.24
N PRO A 255 24.64 2.97 16.12
CA PRO A 255 25.22 2.92 17.46
C PRO A 255 24.61 1.78 18.28
N ARG A 256 25.43 1.17 19.13
CA ARG A 256 24.98 0.18 20.11
C ARG A 256 24.54 0.91 21.37
N MET A 257 23.33 0.63 21.83
CA MET A 257 22.77 1.21 23.04
C MET A 257 22.79 0.19 24.17
N THR A 258 23.50 0.48 25.27
CA THR A 258 23.50 -0.38 26.45
C THR A 258 22.43 0.12 27.43
N LEU A 259 21.38 -0.67 27.62
CA LEU A 259 20.31 -0.38 28.58
C LEU A 259 20.17 -1.56 29.54
N LEU A 260 20.20 -1.29 30.85
CA LEU A 260 20.07 -2.31 31.91
C LEU A 260 21.05 -3.49 31.73
N GLY A 261 22.31 -3.18 31.37
CA GLY A 261 23.36 -4.18 31.15
C GLY A 261 23.23 -5.01 29.86
N LYS A 262 22.19 -4.81 29.05
CA LYS A 262 22.02 -5.44 27.74
C LYS A 262 22.35 -4.47 26.62
N THR A 263 23.15 -4.94 25.66
CA THR A 263 23.47 -4.17 24.45
C THR A 263 22.42 -4.42 23.39
N TYR A 264 21.70 -3.38 23.00
CA TYR A 264 20.75 -3.36 21.90
C TYR A 264 21.42 -2.71 20.68
N SER A 265 21.21 -3.32 19.52
CA SER A 265 21.66 -2.78 18.24
C SER A 265 20.57 -3.00 17.21
N PHE A 266 20.54 -2.15 16.18
CA PHE A 266 19.65 -2.36 15.05
C PHE A 266 19.87 -3.77 14.46
N PRO A 267 18.81 -4.56 14.22
CA PRO A 267 18.96 -5.92 13.71
C PRO A 267 19.71 -5.92 12.38
N LYS A 268 20.68 -6.83 12.20
CA LYS A 268 21.30 -7.04 10.89
C LYS A 268 20.22 -7.57 9.92
N PRO A 269 19.96 -6.90 8.79
CA PRO A 269 18.87 -7.28 7.88
C PRO A 269 18.98 -8.68 7.25
N TYR A 270 20.22 -9.16 7.07
CA TYR A 270 20.57 -10.45 6.49
C TYR A 270 21.65 -11.15 7.32
N PRO A 271 21.64 -12.49 7.38
CA PRO A 271 22.74 -13.25 7.99
C PRO A 271 24.04 -13.05 7.19
N PRO A 272 25.22 -13.08 7.83
CA PRO A 272 26.50 -13.00 7.13
C PRO A 272 26.65 -14.09 6.06
N HIS A 273 27.18 -13.72 4.90
CA HIS A 273 27.57 -14.66 3.83
C HIS A 273 29.07 -14.92 3.86
N GLU A 274 29.48 -16.17 3.66
CA GLU A 274 30.90 -16.50 3.44
C GLU A 274 31.31 -16.49 1.96
N PRO A 275 32.56 -16.10 1.63
CA PRO A 275 33.58 -15.60 2.55
C PRO A 275 33.22 -14.19 3.04
N LEU A 276 33.23 -14.02 4.37
CA LEU A 276 32.70 -12.92 5.18
C LEU A 276 32.51 -11.59 4.42
N GLN A 277 31.39 -11.46 3.72
CA GLN A 277 30.92 -10.15 3.33
C GLN A 277 30.45 -9.49 4.62
N GLN A 278 31.26 -8.57 5.15
CA GLN A 278 31.01 -7.94 6.46
C GLN A 278 29.64 -7.25 6.52
N ASN A 279 29.13 -6.83 5.35
CA ASN A 279 27.81 -6.21 5.15
C ASN A 279 27.10 -6.88 3.97
N PRO A 280 26.41 -8.03 4.17
CA PRO A 280 25.59 -8.63 3.12
C PRO A 280 24.45 -7.65 2.79
N LYS A 281 24.27 -7.35 1.50
CA LYS A 281 23.23 -6.44 1.00
C LYS A 281 22.39 -7.18 -0.03
N PRO A 282 21.05 -7.13 0.07
CA PRO A 282 20.23 -7.65 -1.01
C PRO A 282 20.42 -6.81 -2.27
N LYS A 283 20.14 -7.41 -3.43
CA LYS A 283 20.28 -6.72 -4.72
C LYS A 283 19.49 -5.40 -4.75
N GLU A 284 18.30 -5.40 -4.15
CA GLU A 284 17.36 -4.29 -4.15
C GLU A 284 17.33 -3.51 -2.81
N TRP A 285 18.47 -3.43 -2.11
CA TRP A 285 18.54 -2.82 -0.78
C TRP A 285 18.10 -1.34 -0.72
N GLN A 286 18.17 -0.59 -1.83
CA GLN A 286 17.76 0.82 -1.89
C GLN A 286 16.27 1.00 -2.18
N THR A 287 15.62 -0.03 -2.75
CA THR A 287 14.26 0.06 -3.28
C THR A 287 13.25 0.54 -2.24
N PRO A 288 13.23 0.04 -0.98
CA PRO A 288 12.23 0.50 0.00
C PRO A 288 12.31 1.99 0.31
N MET A 289 13.51 2.56 0.42
CA MET A 289 13.67 4.01 0.65
C MET A 289 13.15 4.82 -0.53
N ILE A 290 13.43 4.39 -1.76
CA ILE A 290 12.93 5.05 -2.96
C ILE A 290 11.40 4.97 -3.00
N LEU A 291 10.82 3.80 -2.74
CA LEU A 291 9.37 3.61 -2.74
C LEU A 291 8.67 4.41 -1.64
N VAL A 292 9.23 4.47 -0.44
CA VAL A 292 8.73 5.30 0.65
C VAL A 292 8.76 6.78 0.27
N PHE A 293 9.85 7.24 -0.34
CA PHE A 293 9.95 8.63 -0.81
C PHE A 293 8.91 8.93 -1.87
N LEU A 294 8.80 8.10 -2.92
CA LEU A 294 7.83 8.29 -4.00
C LEU A 294 6.38 8.20 -3.51
N THR A 295 6.08 7.28 -2.59
CA THR A 295 4.76 7.19 -1.96
C THR A 295 4.46 8.45 -1.14
N THR A 296 5.45 8.99 -0.44
CA THR A 296 5.29 10.26 0.29
C THR A 296 5.03 11.43 -0.66
N CYS A 297 5.77 11.50 -1.78
CA CYS A 297 5.55 12.52 -2.81
C CYS A 297 4.17 12.40 -3.45
N ALA A 298 3.73 11.18 -3.75
CA ALA A 298 2.39 10.94 -4.27
C ALA A 298 1.33 11.45 -3.27
N MET A 299 1.52 11.22 -1.96
CA MET A 299 0.54 11.64 -0.94
C MET A 299 0.48 13.17 -0.86
N GLY A 300 1.58 13.83 -1.22
CA GLY A 300 1.63 15.27 -1.39
C GLY A 300 0.61 15.80 -2.41
N PHE A 301 0.10 14.99 -3.34
CA PHE A 301 -0.95 15.45 -4.26
C PHE A 301 -2.22 15.87 -3.52
N GLU A 302 -2.61 15.15 -2.47
CA GLU A 302 -3.77 15.46 -1.62
C GLU A 302 -3.69 16.86 -1.00
N LEU A 303 -2.47 17.37 -0.76
CA LEU A 303 -2.28 18.70 -0.18
C LEU A 303 -2.63 19.84 -1.16
N PHE A 304 -2.62 19.56 -2.47
CA PHE A 304 -2.95 20.58 -3.46
C PHE A 304 -4.45 20.77 -3.65
N ASP A 305 -5.28 19.75 -3.38
CA ASP A 305 -6.75 19.72 -3.51
C ASP A 305 -7.25 20.65 -4.64
N PHE A 306 -6.84 20.36 -5.87
CA PHE A 306 -7.14 21.21 -7.02
C PHE A 306 -8.48 20.84 -7.67
N SER A 307 -9.12 21.82 -8.31
CA SER A 307 -10.37 21.61 -9.05
C SER A 307 -10.17 20.66 -10.23
N PRO A 308 -11.07 19.67 -10.44
CA PRO A 308 -10.81 18.57 -11.35
C PRO A 308 -10.63 19.01 -12.79
N VAL A 309 -9.51 18.57 -13.39
CA VAL A 309 -9.23 18.71 -14.81
C VAL A 309 -10.28 17.91 -15.59
N PHE A 310 -10.88 18.57 -16.59
CA PHE A 310 -12.02 18.04 -17.35
C PHE A 310 -13.22 17.59 -16.50
N ARG A 311 -13.35 18.10 -15.26
CA ARG A 311 -14.36 17.67 -14.27
C ARG A 311 -14.32 16.17 -13.94
N VAL A 312 -13.19 15.50 -14.16
CA VAL A 312 -13.08 14.05 -13.94
C VAL A 312 -11.80 13.69 -13.16
N ILE A 313 -10.69 14.40 -13.38
CA ILE A 313 -9.40 14.08 -12.79
C ILE A 313 -9.05 15.11 -11.73
N ASP A 314 -8.97 14.70 -10.47
CA ASP A 314 -8.58 15.52 -9.32
C ASP A 314 -7.28 15.05 -8.67
N ALA A 315 -6.89 15.71 -7.58
CA ALA A 315 -5.71 15.34 -6.80
C ALA A 315 -5.79 13.90 -6.27
N HIS A 316 -6.96 13.49 -5.78
CA HIS A 316 -7.17 12.18 -5.15
C HIS A 316 -7.04 11.03 -6.16
N SER A 317 -7.64 11.17 -7.34
CA SER A 317 -7.50 10.17 -8.40
C SER A 317 -6.10 10.08 -8.98
N LEU A 318 -5.33 11.18 -9.01
CA LEU A 318 -3.90 11.14 -9.36
C LEU A 318 -3.05 10.44 -8.30
N TRP A 319 -3.41 10.57 -7.02
CA TRP A 319 -2.83 9.77 -5.96
C TRP A 319 -3.07 8.27 -6.21
N HIS A 320 -4.31 7.85 -6.52
CA HIS A 320 -4.60 6.45 -6.90
C HIS A 320 -3.84 6.00 -8.14
N ALA A 321 -3.74 6.85 -9.16
CA ALA A 321 -2.97 6.53 -10.37
C ALA A 321 -1.49 6.29 -10.04
N SER A 322 -0.92 7.12 -9.17
CA SER A 322 0.49 7.05 -8.77
C SER A 322 0.81 5.80 -7.94
N THR A 323 -0.14 5.28 -7.16
CA THR A 323 0.09 4.07 -6.35
C THR A 323 0.14 2.79 -7.18
N ILE A 324 -0.37 2.77 -8.42
CA ILE A 324 -0.33 1.59 -9.31
C ILE A 324 1.12 1.13 -9.58
N PRO A 325 2.00 1.94 -10.21
CA PRO A 325 3.38 1.54 -10.47
C PRO A 325 4.18 1.32 -9.17
N LEU A 326 3.89 2.07 -8.10
CA LEU A 326 4.52 1.88 -6.80
C LEU A 326 4.17 0.52 -6.18
N THR A 327 2.92 0.09 -6.33
CA THR A 327 2.47 -1.22 -5.83
C THR A 327 3.12 -2.35 -6.61
N ILE A 328 3.32 -2.21 -7.93
CA ILE A 328 4.08 -3.19 -8.74
C ILE A 328 5.50 -3.33 -8.19
N ALA A 329 6.17 -2.21 -7.93
CA ALA A 329 7.54 -2.21 -7.41
C ALA A 329 7.63 -2.78 -5.98
N TRP A 330 6.65 -2.50 -5.11
CA TRP A 330 6.57 -3.12 -3.78
C TRP A 330 6.41 -4.64 -3.87
N TRP A 331 5.53 -5.15 -4.74
CA TRP A 331 5.38 -6.59 -4.93
C TRP A 331 6.66 -7.25 -5.43
N HIS A 332 7.34 -6.61 -6.39
CA HIS A 332 8.64 -7.09 -6.87
C HIS A 332 9.63 -7.21 -5.72
N PHE A 333 9.87 -6.09 -5.01
CA PHE A 333 10.79 -6.04 -3.88
C PHE A 333 10.46 -7.09 -2.81
N MET A 334 9.21 -7.17 -2.36
CA MET A 334 8.82 -8.09 -1.29
C MET A 334 8.99 -9.56 -1.67
N VAL A 335 8.73 -9.91 -2.93
CA VAL A 335 8.91 -11.28 -3.44
C VAL A 335 10.39 -11.62 -3.56
N GLU A 336 11.21 -10.74 -4.16
CA GLU A 336 12.66 -10.96 -4.27
C GLU A 336 13.33 -11.01 -2.89
N ASP A 337 13.03 -10.06 -2.00
CA ASP A 337 13.55 -10.00 -0.63
C ASP A 337 13.25 -11.29 0.14
N THR A 338 12.04 -11.84 -0.01
CA THR A 338 11.63 -13.09 0.63
C THR A 338 12.39 -14.31 0.10
N ILE A 339 12.59 -14.39 -1.22
CA ILE A 339 13.33 -15.48 -1.87
C ILE A 339 14.81 -15.40 -1.52
N GLU A 340 15.39 -14.21 -1.60
CA GLU A 340 16.79 -13.97 -1.26
C GLU A 340 17.04 -14.32 0.21
N LEU A 341 16.20 -13.82 1.13
CA LEU A 341 16.31 -14.13 2.55
C LEU A 341 16.23 -15.65 2.82
N GLU A 342 15.33 -16.37 2.15
CA GLU A 342 15.24 -17.84 2.28
C GLU A 342 16.53 -18.52 1.81
N GLY A 343 17.03 -18.14 0.64
CA GLY A 343 18.30 -18.64 0.10
C GLY A 343 19.47 -18.39 1.06
N THR A 344 19.57 -17.18 1.62
CA THR A 344 20.62 -16.82 2.56
C THR A 344 20.63 -17.70 3.81
N MET A 345 19.44 -18.00 4.34
CA MET A 345 19.30 -18.80 5.57
C MET A 345 19.53 -20.29 5.32
N LEU A 346 19.12 -20.82 4.16
CA LEU A 346 19.38 -22.20 3.79
C LEU A 346 20.87 -22.45 3.57
N SER A 347 21.57 -21.55 2.87
CA SER A 347 23.03 -21.63 2.69
C SER A 347 23.78 -21.60 4.02
N ALA A 348 23.28 -20.84 5.01
CA ALA A 348 23.87 -20.80 6.36
C ALA A 348 23.63 -22.10 7.15
N ARG A 349 22.50 -22.80 6.94
CA ARG A 349 22.15 -24.04 7.67
C ARG A 349 22.80 -25.31 7.10
N SER A 350 23.01 -25.38 5.79
CA SER A 350 23.51 -26.60 5.12
C SER A 350 25.02 -26.87 5.29
N ARG A 351 25.74 -26.09 6.11
CA ARG A 351 27.16 -26.33 6.39
C ARG A 351 27.34 -27.10 7.71
N PRO A 352 28.04 -28.25 7.71
CA PRO A 352 28.34 -29.00 8.94
C PRO A 352 29.23 -28.20 9.90
N LEU A 353 29.03 -28.41 11.20
CA LEU A 353 29.94 -28.05 12.29
C LEU A 353 31.22 -28.91 12.21
N THR A 354 32.05 -28.73 11.19
CA THR A 354 33.38 -29.37 11.10
C THR A 354 34.43 -28.32 10.80
N GLN A 355 34.67 -27.45 11.78
CA GLN A 355 35.98 -26.81 12.00
C GLN A 355 35.98 -26.18 13.41
N SER A 356 35.88 -27.04 14.42
CA SER A 356 36.36 -26.73 15.76
C SER A 356 37.02 -28.00 16.28
N GLY A 357 38.31 -28.13 15.98
CA GLY A 357 39.14 -29.26 16.37
C GLY A 357 40.58 -28.94 15.99
N ASN A 358 41.43 -28.76 17.02
CA ASN A 358 42.88 -28.67 16.92
C ASN A 358 43.48 -29.69 15.96
N ALA A 359 44.45 -29.25 15.15
CA ALA A 359 45.81 -29.81 15.09
C ALA A 359 46.55 -29.17 13.92
N GLY A 360 47.73 -28.61 14.19
CA GLY A 360 48.71 -28.45 13.13
C GLY A 360 49.24 -29.81 12.73
N GLU A 361 49.43 -30.04 11.43
CA GLU A 361 50.62 -30.70 10.89
C GLU A 361 50.58 -30.69 9.37
N LYS A 362 51.78 -30.62 8.80
CA LYS A 362 52.07 -30.70 7.37
C LYS A 362 51.61 -32.04 6.80
N GLY A 363 51.17 -32.03 5.54
CA GLY A 363 51.01 -33.25 4.74
C GLY A 363 50.68 -32.93 3.29
N GLU A 364 51.57 -33.36 2.40
CA GLU A 364 51.51 -33.23 0.94
C GLU A 364 50.33 -33.96 0.30
N GLY A 365 49.92 -33.45 -0.87
CA GLY A 365 49.53 -34.22 -2.07
C GLY A 365 48.31 -35.14 -2.01
N VAL A 366 47.35 -34.90 -2.91
CA VAL A 366 46.88 -35.84 -3.96
C VAL A 366 45.70 -35.19 -4.70
N GLU A 367 45.87 -35.03 -6.01
CA GLU A 367 44.83 -34.72 -6.99
C GLU A 367 43.92 -35.93 -7.20
N GLY A 368 42.61 -35.71 -7.44
CA GLY A 368 41.73 -36.78 -7.93
C GLY A 368 40.22 -36.55 -7.74
N GLU A 369 39.61 -35.87 -8.71
CA GLU A 369 38.27 -36.08 -9.29
C GLU A 369 36.95 -35.82 -8.50
N GLY A 370 36.05 -35.07 -9.15
CA GLY A 370 34.60 -35.15 -8.92
C GLY A 370 33.85 -33.81 -8.87
N GLU A 371 33.99 -32.92 -9.85
CA GLU A 371 33.21 -31.67 -9.91
C GLU A 371 31.75 -31.97 -10.31
N LEU A 372 30.83 -31.88 -9.35
CA LEU A 372 29.39 -31.98 -9.59
C LEU A 372 28.88 -30.65 -10.16
N GLU A 373 28.66 -30.62 -11.46
CA GLU A 373 28.17 -29.47 -12.22
C GLU A 373 26.74 -29.08 -11.77
N VAL A 374 26.59 -27.90 -11.16
CA VAL A 374 25.28 -27.32 -10.81
C VAL A 374 24.72 -26.57 -12.03
N PRO A 375 23.47 -26.79 -12.46
CA PRO A 375 22.94 -26.13 -13.66
C PRO A 375 22.80 -24.62 -13.44
N ARG A 376 23.56 -23.82 -14.18
CA ARG A 376 23.39 -22.36 -14.23
C ARG A 376 22.31 -22.00 -15.25
N THR A 377 21.31 -21.23 -14.84
CA THR A 377 20.39 -20.60 -15.79
C THR A 377 21.10 -19.44 -16.50
N PRO A 378 21.00 -19.34 -17.85
CA PRO A 378 21.70 -18.31 -18.60
C PRO A 378 21.10 -16.93 -18.33
N ASN A 379 21.96 -15.92 -18.25
CA ASN A 379 21.52 -14.52 -18.11
C ASN A 379 21.04 -13.96 -19.47
N PHE A 380 20.36 -12.81 -19.44
CA PHE A 380 19.79 -12.17 -20.64
C PHE A 380 20.82 -11.84 -21.74
N ILE A 381 22.11 -11.74 -21.42
CA ILE A 381 23.18 -11.48 -22.41
C ILE A 381 23.54 -12.76 -23.18
N GLN A 382 23.43 -13.93 -22.54
CA GLN A 382 23.66 -15.23 -23.17
C GLN A 382 22.50 -15.67 -24.08
N ILE A 383 21.29 -15.22 -23.79
CA ILE A 383 20.11 -15.48 -24.65
C ILE A 383 20.14 -14.58 -25.90
N ALA A 384 20.75 -13.40 -25.81
CA ALA A 384 20.85 -12.45 -26.92
C ALA A 384 21.97 -12.78 -27.93
N SER A 385 22.88 -13.69 -27.60
CA SER A 385 24.10 -13.98 -28.39
C SER A 385 24.08 -15.32 -29.13
N THR A 386 23.00 -16.10 -29.06
CA THR A 386 22.90 -17.39 -29.75
C THR A 386 22.61 -17.19 -31.25
N PRO A 387 23.46 -17.69 -32.18
CA PRO A 387 23.15 -17.64 -33.60
C PRO A 387 21.99 -18.58 -33.91
N LYS A 388 20.98 -18.10 -34.64
CA LYS A 388 19.86 -18.93 -35.13
C LYS A 388 20.40 -20.00 -36.08
N LEU A 389 20.44 -21.27 -35.63
CA LEU A 389 20.62 -22.41 -36.52
C LEU A 389 19.26 -23.06 -36.80
N SER A 390 18.73 -22.78 -37.98
CA SER A 390 17.64 -23.55 -38.59
C SER A 390 18.17 -24.90 -39.07
N LYS A 391 17.53 -26.01 -38.69
CA LYS A 391 17.21 -27.14 -39.59
C LYS A 391 16.35 -28.15 -38.83
N GLY A 392 15.23 -28.53 -39.44
CA GLY A 392 14.18 -29.35 -38.84
C GLY A 392 14.46 -30.85 -38.83
N LEU A 393 13.69 -31.58 -38.02
CA LEU A 393 13.52 -33.02 -38.12
C LEU A 393 12.08 -33.42 -37.69
N SER A 394 11.52 -34.33 -38.49
CA SER A 394 10.14 -34.83 -38.54
C SER A 394 9.79 -35.81 -37.39
N PRO A 395 8.50 -36.07 -37.06
CA PRO A 395 8.12 -36.91 -35.93
C PRO A 395 8.04 -38.41 -36.29
N GLY A 396 8.66 -39.26 -35.46
CA GLY A 396 8.66 -40.72 -35.58
C GLY A 396 7.82 -41.44 -34.50
N ARG A 397 6.90 -42.27 -34.99
CA ARG A 397 6.12 -43.43 -34.44
C ARG A 397 6.10 -43.76 -32.94
N SER A 398 4.87 -44.02 -32.45
CA SER A 398 4.50 -44.64 -31.17
C SER A 398 4.87 -46.14 -31.04
N PRO A 399 5.11 -46.67 -29.82
CA PRO A 399 5.28 -48.10 -29.57
C PRO A 399 3.96 -48.84 -29.30
N LYS A 400 3.90 -50.10 -29.73
CA LYS A 400 2.83 -51.08 -29.46
C LYS A 400 2.96 -51.67 -28.04
N VAL A 401 1.82 -52.01 -27.45
CA VAL A 401 1.68 -52.73 -26.18
C VAL A 401 1.18 -54.15 -26.48
N ASP A 402 1.92 -55.16 -26.03
CA ASP A 402 1.49 -56.56 -26.03
C ASP A 402 0.82 -56.91 -24.68
N LYS A 403 -0.27 -57.69 -24.73
CA LYS A 403 -1.01 -58.24 -23.58
C LYS A 403 -0.44 -59.61 -23.19
N PRO A 404 -0.43 -59.97 -21.90
CA PRO A 404 -0.43 -61.36 -21.45
C PRO A 404 -1.85 -61.90 -21.26
N GLU A 405 -1.93 -63.23 -21.28
CA GLU A 405 -3.10 -64.14 -21.31
C GLU A 405 -4.18 -63.94 -20.23
#